data_AF-A0A8T6WSU6-F1
#
_entry.id   AF-A0A8T6WSU6-F1
#
_cell.length_a   1.000
_cell.length_b   1.000
_cell.length_c   1.000
_cell.angle_alpha   90.00
_cell.angle_beta   90.00
_cell.angle_gamma   90.00
#
_symmetry.space_group_name_H-M   'P 1'
#
loop_
_entity.id
_entity.type
_entity.pdbx_description
1 polymer ?
#
loop_
_entity_poly.entity_id
_entity_poly.type
_entity_poly.pdbx_seq_one_letter_code
_entity_poly.pdbx_strand_id
1 'polypeptide(L)'
;GTEPLQLIDGRNVTPAVEEVLLRDDEKILTAYTLGDARATLVTPQTKNVLIVAWNAPGISRQRVEDALNATIDYAKSFCQATVEKNEILT
;
A
#
# COMPACT_ATOMS: atom_id res chain seq x y z
N GLY A 1 -21.45 7.78 5.54
CA GLY A 1 -20.86 7.02 4.42
C GLY A 1 -19.41 7.38 4.36
N THR A 2 -18.56 6.40 4.11
CA THR A 2 -17.13 6.62 3.80
C THR A 2 -17.01 7.47 2.54
N GLU A 3 -15.89 8.19 2.43
CA GLU A 3 -15.51 8.94 1.24
C GLU A 3 -15.45 8.03 0.01
N PRO A 4 -15.95 8.46 -1.16
CA PRO A 4 -15.76 7.73 -2.40
C PRO A 4 -14.30 7.82 -2.86
N LEU A 5 -13.76 6.72 -3.38
CA LEU A 5 -12.45 6.67 -4.03
C LEU A 5 -12.56 6.18 -5.46
N GLN A 6 -11.65 6.65 -6.31
CA GLN A 6 -11.42 6.07 -7.63
C GLN A 6 -10.32 5.01 -7.52
N LEU A 7 -10.58 3.80 -7.99
CA LEU A 7 -9.61 2.70 -8.03
C LEU A 7 -8.67 2.83 -9.23
N ILE A 8 -7.52 2.14 -9.20
CA ILE A 8 -6.54 2.17 -10.32
C ILE A 8 -7.17 1.81 -11.68
N ASP A 9 -8.17 0.92 -11.69
CA ASP A 9 -8.90 0.51 -12.89
C ASP A 9 -9.90 1.56 -13.42
N GLY A 10 -10.05 2.69 -12.72
CA GLY A 10 -10.91 3.82 -13.09
C GLY A 10 -12.33 3.76 -12.51
N ARG A 11 -12.73 2.69 -11.83
CA ARG A 11 -14.04 2.63 -11.17
C ARG A 11 -14.09 3.56 -9.97
N ASN A 12 -15.20 4.28 -9.83
CA ASN A 12 -15.52 5.04 -8.61
C ASN A 12 -16.36 4.16 -7.69
N VAL A 13 -15.90 3.98 -6.46
CA VAL A 13 -16.56 3.11 -5.47
C VAL A 13 -16.70 3.85 -4.15
N THR A 14 -17.72 3.50 -3.39
CA THR A 14 -17.88 3.93 -1.99
C THR A 14 -17.67 2.70 -1.12
N PRO A 15 -16.65 2.67 -0.24
CA PRO A 15 -16.43 1.53 0.63
C PRO A 15 -17.64 1.23 1.52
N ALA A 16 -17.85 -0.04 1.88
CA ALA A 16 -18.80 -0.38 2.93
C ALA A 16 -18.32 0.17 4.29
N VAL A 17 -19.21 0.24 5.28
CA VAL A 17 -18.85 0.72 6.63
C VAL A 17 -17.87 -0.24 7.31
N GLU A 18 -18.01 -1.55 7.07
CA GLU A 18 -17.11 -2.59 7.57
C GLU A 18 -15.79 -2.76 6.79
N GLU A 19 -15.56 -1.97 5.74
CA GLU A 19 -14.34 -2.09 4.94
C GLU A 19 -13.11 -1.63 5.73
N VAL A 20 -12.02 -2.41 5.67
CA VAL A 20 -10.75 -2.00 6.28
C VAL A 20 -10.00 -1.11 5.30
N LEU A 21 -9.70 0.11 5.75
CA LEU A 21 -9.07 1.15 4.94
C LEU A 21 -7.68 1.49 5.47
N LEU A 22 -6.70 1.57 4.56
CA LEU A 22 -5.46 2.28 4.83
C LEU A 22 -5.63 3.72 4.32
N ARG A 23 -5.45 4.69 5.19
CA ARG A 23 -5.62 6.12 4.90
C ARG A 23 -4.57 6.94 5.62
N ASP A 24 -4.26 8.10 5.05
CA ASP A 24 -3.56 9.17 5.77
C ASP A 24 -4.59 10.23 6.25
N ASP A 25 -4.09 11.39 6.66
CA ASP A 25 -4.92 12.50 7.12
C ASP A 25 -5.68 13.20 5.98
N GLU A 26 -5.34 12.91 4.72
CA GLU A 26 -5.90 13.57 3.55
C GLU A 26 -6.89 12.68 2.78
N LYS A 27 -6.59 11.38 2.63
CA LYS A 27 -7.32 10.51 1.69
C LYS A 27 -7.17 9.01 2.00
N ILE A 28 -8.05 8.23 1.39
CA ILE A 28 -7.92 6.76 1.34
C ILE A 28 -6.79 6.38 0.38
N LEU A 29 -5.86 5.54 0.85
CA LEU A 29 -4.75 5.02 0.05
C LEU A 29 -5.10 3.70 -0.62
N THR A 30 -5.72 2.78 0.13
CA THR A 30 -6.18 1.48 -0.36
C THR A 30 -7.29 0.94 0.54
N ALA A 31 -8.18 0.16 -0.06
CA ALA A 31 -9.26 -0.55 0.62
C ALA A 31 -9.03 -2.06 0.46
N TYR A 32 -9.10 -2.79 1.55
CA TYR A 32 -8.67 -4.19 1.60
C TYR A 32 -9.34 -5.11 0.56
N THR A 33 -10.65 -4.98 0.37
CA THR A 33 -11.42 -5.82 -0.57
C THR A 33 -11.59 -5.18 -1.96
N LEU A 34 -11.37 -3.87 -2.08
CA LEU A 34 -11.63 -3.12 -3.31
C LEU A 34 -10.33 -2.84 -4.11
N GLY A 35 -9.19 -2.80 -3.41
CA GLY A 35 -7.88 -2.50 -3.96
C GLY A 35 -7.46 -1.04 -3.78
N ASP A 36 -6.43 -0.68 -4.54
CA ASP A 36 -5.70 0.57 -4.34
C ASP A 36 -6.39 1.77 -5.01
N ALA A 37 -6.30 2.92 -4.34
CA ALA A 37 -6.76 4.18 -4.89
C ALA A 37 -5.88 4.60 -6.08
N ARG A 38 -6.50 5.11 -7.14
CA ARG A 38 -5.78 5.67 -8.29
C ARG A 38 -4.88 6.83 -7.90
N ALA A 39 -5.30 7.62 -6.92
CA ALA A 39 -4.57 8.79 -6.44
C ALA A 39 -3.22 8.47 -5.78
N THR A 40 -2.97 7.19 -5.42
CA THR A 40 -1.74 6.74 -4.77
C THR A 40 -0.88 5.84 -5.66
N LEU A 41 -1.29 5.66 -6.92
CA LEU A 41 -0.56 4.86 -7.91
C LEU A 41 0.89 5.37 -8.06
N VAL A 42 1.84 4.44 -8.01
CA VAL A 42 3.23 4.72 -8.37
C VAL A 42 3.30 5.00 -9.88
N THR A 43 3.85 6.16 -10.25
CA THR A 43 3.96 6.62 -11.63
C THR A 43 5.42 6.76 -12.04
N PRO A 44 5.75 6.94 -13.33
CA PRO A 44 7.12 7.25 -13.76
C PRO A 44 7.70 8.53 -13.13
N GLN A 45 6.85 9.42 -12.60
CA GLN A 45 7.26 10.64 -11.92
C GLN A 45 7.55 10.42 -10.44
N THR A 46 7.10 9.31 -9.84
CA THR A 46 7.30 9.00 -8.43
C THR A 46 8.79 8.82 -8.12
N LYS A 47 9.26 9.50 -7.07
CA LYS A 47 10.66 9.44 -6.59
C LYS A 47 10.80 8.76 -5.24
N ASN A 48 9.79 8.91 -4.39
CA ASN A 48 9.75 8.31 -3.06
C ASN A 48 8.50 7.43 -2.98
N VAL A 49 8.65 6.26 -2.35
CA VAL A 49 7.57 5.28 -2.18
C VAL A 49 7.49 4.85 -0.73
N LEU A 50 6.27 4.63 -0.25
CA LEU A 50 6.00 3.91 0.98
C LEU A 50 5.51 2.51 0.60
N ILE A 51 6.18 1.47 1.09
CA ILE A 51 5.79 0.08 0.86
C ILE A 51 5.17 -0.43 2.16
N VAL A 52 3.90 -0.84 2.07
CA VAL A 52 3.14 -1.34 3.23
C VAL A 52 2.67 -2.75 2.92
N ALA A 53 3.11 -3.73 3.73
CA ALA A 53 2.49 -5.04 3.77
C ALA A 53 1.58 -5.12 5.00
N TRP A 54 0.28 -5.31 4.76
CA TRP A 54 -0.76 -5.27 5.79
C TRP A 54 -1.86 -6.27 5.45
N ASN A 55 -2.70 -6.60 6.44
CA ASN A 55 -3.85 -7.50 6.30
C ASN A 55 -3.56 -8.79 5.52
N ALA A 56 -2.58 -9.57 5.97
CA ALA A 56 -2.22 -10.86 5.36
C ALA A 56 -2.67 -12.04 6.26
N PRO A 57 -4.00 -12.33 6.36
CA PRO A 57 -4.48 -13.38 7.24
C PRO A 57 -3.94 -14.76 6.81
N GLY A 58 -3.53 -15.56 7.80
CA GLY A 58 -2.96 -16.89 7.55
C GLY A 58 -1.49 -16.88 7.09
N ILE A 59 -0.87 -15.72 6.92
CA ILE A 59 0.56 -15.59 6.64
C ILE A 59 1.30 -15.25 7.93
N SER A 60 2.39 -15.95 8.21
CA SER A 60 3.20 -15.66 9.40
C SER A 60 3.90 -14.32 9.25
N ARG A 61 4.08 -13.64 10.39
CA ARG A 61 4.83 -12.38 10.48
C ARG A 61 6.19 -12.47 9.78
N GLN A 62 6.95 -13.54 10.04
CA GLN A 62 8.26 -13.76 9.40
C GLN A 62 8.16 -13.74 7.87
N ARG A 63 7.15 -14.40 7.27
CA ARG A 63 7.02 -14.41 5.81
C ARG A 63 6.66 -13.03 5.24
N VAL A 64 5.90 -12.22 5.97
CA VAL A 64 5.60 -10.84 5.58
C VAL A 64 6.88 -9.99 5.63
N GLU A 65 7.68 -10.11 6.69
CA GLU A 65 8.95 -9.42 6.84
C GLU A 65 9.96 -9.84 5.75
N ASP A 66 10.07 -11.13 5.46
CA ASP A 66 10.91 -11.66 4.38
C ASP A 66 10.49 -11.10 3.01
N ALA A 67 9.18 -10.98 2.75
CA ALA A 67 8.67 -10.43 1.50
C ALA A 67 8.96 -8.92 1.36
N LEU A 68 8.87 -8.16 2.46
CA LEU A 68 9.26 -6.75 2.48
C LEU A 68 10.76 -6.58 2.24
N ASN A 69 11.59 -7.39 2.89
CA ASN A 69 13.05 -7.39 2.68
C ASN A 69 13.41 -7.69 1.22
N ALA A 70 12.80 -8.73 0.63
CA ALA A 70 13.01 -9.05 -0.78
C ALA A 70 12.61 -7.88 -1.69
N THR A 71 11.49 -7.21 -1.40
CA THR A 71 11.03 -6.04 -2.17
C THR A 71 12.03 -4.88 -2.10
N ILE A 72 12.61 -4.63 -0.92
CA ILE A 72 13.67 -3.64 -0.74
C ILE A 72 14.91 -4.00 -1.57
N ASP A 73 15.31 -5.27 -1.59
CA ASP A 73 16.46 -5.73 -2.36
C ASP A 73 16.26 -5.54 -3.87
N TYR A 74 15.04 -5.83 -4.38
CA TYR A 74 14.67 -5.51 -5.75
C TYR A 74 14.71 -3.99 -6.01
N ALA A 75 14.13 -3.17 -5.14
CA ALA A 75 14.13 -1.72 -5.31
C ALA A 75 15.55 -1.14 -5.33
N LYS A 76 16.46 -1.63 -4.47
CA LYS A 76 17.88 -1.24 -4.48
C LYS A 76 18.57 -1.65 -5.79
N SER A 77 18.35 -2.88 -6.23
CA SER A 77 19.04 -3.46 -7.40
C SER A 77 18.60 -2.82 -8.72
N PHE A 78 17.32 -2.50 -8.86
CA PHE A 78 16.75 -2.08 -10.15
C PHE A 78 16.33 -0.61 -10.19
N CYS A 79 16.10 0.02 -9.04
CA CYS A 79 15.66 1.42 -8.96
C CYS A 79 16.66 2.33 -8.24
N GLN A 80 17.83 1.82 -7.85
CA GLN A 80 18.83 2.55 -7.05
C GLN A 80 18.24 3.16 -5.77
N ALA A 81 17.24 2.47 -5.19
CA ALA A 81 16.52 2.99 -4.04
C ALA A 81 17.40 3.02 -2.78
N THR A 82 17.21 4.04 -1.95
CA THR A 82 17.72 4.12 -0.58
C THR A 82 16.58 3.94 0.41
N VAL A 83 16.81 3.21 1.50
CA VAL A 83 15.81 3.04 2.56
C VAL A 83 16.00 4.13 3.61
N GLU A 84 15.07 5.07 3.68
CA GLU A 84 15.08 6.09 4.73
C GLU A 84 14.57 5.56 6.07
N LYS A 85 13.55 4.70 6.03
CA LYS A 85 12.85 4.21 7.21
C LYS A 85 12.30 2.80 6.98
N ASN A 86 12.38 1.95 8.00
CA ASN A 86 11.75 0.63 8.03
C ASN A 86 11.21 0.39 9.44
N GLU A 87 9.90 0.13 9.55
CA GLU A 87 9.23 -0.08 10.83
C GLU A 87 8.20 -1.21 10.70
N ILE A 88 8.08 -1.99 11.77
CA ILE A 88 7.02 -2.96 11.93
C ILE A 88 6.06 -2.40 12.97
N LEU A 89 4.83 -2.11 12.54
CA LEU A 89 3.77 -1.64 13.43
C LEU A 89 3.20 -2.86 14.17
N THR A 90 3.36 -2.87 15.49
CA THR A 90 2.86 -3.92 16.40
C THR A 90 1.64 -3.45 17.17
#